data_AF-A0A3D4WXS5-F1
#
_entry.id   AF-A0A3D4WXS5-F1
#
_cell.length_a   1.000
_cell.length_b   1.000
_cell.length_c   1.000
_cell.angle_alpha   90.00
_cell.angle_beta   90.00
_cell.angle_gamma   90.00
#
_symmetry.space_group_name_H-M   'P 1'
#
loop_
_entity.id
_entity.type
_entity.pdbx_description
1 polymer ?
#
loop_
_entity_poly.entity_id
_entity_poly.type
_entity_poly.pdbx_seq_one_letter_code
_entity_poly.pdbx_strand_id
1 'polypeptide(L)'
;MKFWARMFAAAFATAALLGAAQLGVVYGISALRLDRSFAGSENDWNIQLTWIAWFALLAVVGGASFAANQARILTDRVGFAVRFVTSLGAGLGGLITMLPLTVYPAVNTKLAAPIHPALTMALTVCGAVVAGAVLAAFIAGNPPMTTSVAFFALGAWVLAAVSVAQTVPLAGRLYLSPARLGVLDIEALQPIPRASFTLPVLAVVLGIAIALAARLGGRGRIQVALSGATGPLLIAVAYLISGPGVIRGVPDQAAPYLGAMIAVVAGLIPTAIIAFLPIGPSRQRQVNLSA
;
A
#
# COMPACT_ATOMS: atom_id res chain seq x y z
N MET A 1 26.03 14.27 13.77
CA MET A 1 26.05 13.64 12.43
C MET A 1 25.67 12.15 12.46
N LYS A 2 26.24 11.32 13.36
CA LYS A 2 26.00 9.85 13.39
C LYS A 2 24.52 9.43 13.45
N PHE A 3 23.67 10.13 14.20
CA PHE A 3 22.24 9.83 14.29
C PHE A 3 21.51 9.94 12.94
N TRP A 4 21.66 11.08 12.26
CA TRP A 4 20.99 11.36 10.98
C TRP A 4 21.43 10.39 9.89
N ALA A 5 22.73 10.13 9.78
CA ALA A 5 23.27 9.14 8.85
C ALA A 5 22.71 7.73 9.13
N ARG A 6 22.59 7.35 10.41
CA ARG A 6 22.02 6.04 10.80
C ARG A 6 20.53 5.94 10.44
N MET A 7 19.74 6.99 10.64
CA MET A 7 18.30 6.97 10.29
C MET A 7 18.09 6.96 8.78
N PHE A 8 18.88 7.72 8.03
CA PHE A 8 18.89 7.67 6.57
C PHE A 8 19.24 6.27 6.07
N ALA A 9 20.35 5.69 6.56
CA ALA A 9 20.81 4.37 6.16
C ALA A 9 19.81 3.26 6.50
N ALA A 10 19.19 3.32 7.70
CA ALA A 10 18.15 2.38 8.08
C ALA A 10 16.93 2.46 7.17
N ALA A 11 16.47 3.68 6.83
CA ALA A 11 15.35 3.86 5.94
C ALA A 11 15.65 3.38 4.51
N PHE A 12 16.84 3.72 4.01
CA PHE A 12 17.36 3.28 2.71
C PHE A 12 17.42 1.75 2.62
N ALA A 13 18.11 1.10 3.55
CA ALA A 13 18.30 -0.35 3.54
C ALA A 13 16.97 -1.09 3.67
N THR A 14 16.06 -0.59 4.53
CA THR A 14 14.76 -1.23 4.73
C THR A 14 13.88 -1.08 3.50
N ALA A 15 13.85 0.09 2.85
CA ALA A 15 13.08 0.28 1.63
C ALA A 15 13.61 -0.57 0.48
N ALA A 16 14.94 -0.62 0.30
CA ALA A 16 15.59 -1.49 -0.67
C ALA A 16 15.23 -2.97 -0.42
N LEU A 17 15.34 -3.43 0.84
CA LEU A 17 15.01 -4.80 1.21
C LEU A 17 13.54 -5.13 0.95
N LEU A 18 12.61 -4.25 1.34
CA LEU A 18 11.17 -4.45 1.10
C LEU A 18 10.84 -4.48 -0.39
N GLY A 19 11.46 -3.63 -1.20
CA GLY A 19 11.29 -3.64 -2.66
C GLY A 19 11.78 -4.95 -3.27
N ALA A 20 13.00 -5.35 -2.94
CA ALA A 20 13.60 -6.60 -3.42
C ALA A 20 12.81 -7.84 -2.97
N ALA A 21 12.38 -7.90 -1.72
CA ALA A 21 11.64 -9.04 -1.17
C ALA A 21 10.30 -9.23 -1.87
N GLN A 22 9.53 -8.15 -2.06
CA GLN A 22 8.23 -8.22 -2.74
C GLN A 22 8.37 -8.67 -4.20
N LEU A 23 9.34 -8.11 -4.93
CA LEU A 23 9.62 -8.52 -6.30
C LEU A 23 10.12 -9.97 -6.37
N GLY A 24 10.99 -10.38 -5.45
CA GLY A 24 11.52 -11.74 -5.38
C GLY A 24 10.43 -12.79 -5.19
N VAL A 25 9.45 -12.54 -4.30
CA VAL A 25 8.29 -13.43 -4.11
C VAL A 25 7.50 -13.56 -5.40
N VAL A 26 7.20 -12.44 -6.05
CA VAL A 26 6.24 -12.40 -7.16
C VAL A 26 6.85 -12.90 -8.46
N TYR A 27 8.13 -12.62 -8.71
CA TYR A 27 8.88 -13.25 -9.78
C TYR A 27 9.11 -14.74 -9.51
N GLY A 28 9.39 -15.13 -8.26
CA GLY A 28 9.61 -16.52 -7.87
C GLY A 28 8.40 -17.43 -8.14
N ILE A 29 7.19 -16.93 -7.88
CA ILE A 29 5.94 -17.67 -8.18
C ILE A 29 5.39 -17.39 -9.60
N SER A 30 6.14 -16.67 -10.45
CA SER A 30 5.71 -16.26 -11.80
C SER A 30 4.40 -15.44 -11.85
N ALA A 31 4.02 -14.78 -10.76
CA ALA A 31 2.80 -13.96 -10.70
C ALA A 31 2.94 -12.61 -11.42
N LEU A 32 4.16 -12.06 -11.53
CA LEU A 32 4.49 -10.97 -12.46
C LEU A 32 5.47 -11.47 -13.51
N ARG A 33 5.18 -11.16 -14.78
CA ARG A 33 6.06 -11.39 -15.92
C ARG A 33 6.03 -10.18 -16.80
N LEU A 34 7.11 -9.41 -16.76
CA LEU A 34 7.26 -8.16 -17.49
C LEU A 34 7.82 -8.38 -18.91
N ASP A 35 8.33 -9.56 -19.23
CA ASP A 35 9.02 -9.91 -20.47
C ASP A 35 8.12 -10.58 -21.53
N ARG A 36 6.79 -10.50 -21.39
CA ARG A 36 5.82 -11.12 -22.30
C ARG A 36 5.19 -10.14 -23.29
N SER A 37 4.48 -10.69 -24.28
CA SER A 37 3.54 -9.92 -25.10
C SER A 37 2.26 -9.62 -24.33
N PHE A 38 1.80 -8.38 -24.42
CA PHE A 38 0.48 -7.93 -23.98
C PHE A 38 -0.33 -7.35 -25.14
N ALA A 39 0.06 -7.63 -26.39
CA ALA A 39 -0.70 -7.20 -27.56
C ALA A 39 -2.11 -7.83 -27.52
N GLY A 40 -3.16 -7.00 -27.45
CA GLY A 40 -4.55 -7.45 -27.29
C GLY A 40 -4.98 -7.71 -25.85
N SER A 41 -4.13 -7.41 -24.86
CA SER A 41 -4.43 -7.53 -23.42
C SER A 41 -3.89 -6.31 -22.65
N GLU A 42 -4.16 -5.10 -23.14
CA GLU A 42 -3.56 -3.85 -22.63
C GLU A 42 -3.93 -3.57 -21.16
N ASN A 43 -5.12 -4.01 -20.72
CA ASN A 43 -5.52 -3.89 -19.32
C ASN A 43 -4.65 -4.77 -18.38
N ASP A 44 -4.08 -5.88 -18.85
CA ASP A 44 -3.16 -6.72 -18.06
C ASP A 44 -1.85 -5.98 -17.77
N TRP A 45 -1.37 -5.16 -18.71
CA TRP A 45 -0.19 -4.33 -18.50
C TRP A 45 -0.42 -3.34 -17.35
N ASN A 46 -1.57 -2.67 -17.34
CA ASN A 46 -1.91 -1.74 -16.28
C ASN A 46 -2.10 -2.43 -14.92
N ILE A 47 -2.56 -3.68 -14.88
CA ILE A 47 -2.58 -4.48 -13.65
C ILE A 47 -1.15 -4.68 -13.12
N GLN A 48 -0.18 -4.99 -14.00
CA GLN A 48 1.22 -5.11 -13.57
C GLN A 48 1.78 -3.78 -13.08
N LEU A 49 1.50 -2.67 -13.78
CA LEU A 49 1.89 -1.33 -13.32
C LEU A 49 1.32 -0.99 -11.94
N THR A 50 0.07 -1.40 -11.67
CA THR A 50 -0.59 -1.18 -10.37
C THR A 50 0.18 -1.90 -9.25
N TRP A 51 0.57 -3.16 -9.47
CA TRP A 51 1.36 -3.93 -8.51
C TRP A 51 2.75 -3.33 -8.28
N ILE A 52 3.43 -2.91 -9.34
CA ILE A 52 4.74 -2.27 -9.23
C ILE A 52 4.65 -0.95 -8.47
N ALA A 53 3.65 -0.11 -8.76
CA ALA A 53 3.41 1.13 -8.03
C ALA A 53 3.16 0.85 -6.55
N TRP A 54 2.33 -0.14 -6.24
CA TRP A 54 2.03 -0.57 -4.88
C TRP A 54 3.29 -1.04 -4.12
N PHE A 55 4.13 -1.88 -4.74
CA PHE A 55 5.35 -2.36 -4.11
C PHE A 55 6.34 -1.23 -3.80
N ALA A 56 6.50 -0.28 -4.74
CA ALA A 56 7.37 0.87 -4.52
C ALA A 56 6.84 1.78 -3.41
N LEU A 57 5.53 2.06 -3.40
CA LEU A 57 4.87 2.82 -2.34
C LEU A 57 5.07 2.18 -0.97
N LEU A 58 4.82 0.86 -0.85
CA LEU A 58 4.95 0.13 0.40
C LEU A 58 6.41 0.06 0.86
N ALA A 59 7.36 -0.13 -0.05
CA ALA A 59 8.79 -0.12 0.25
C ALA A 59 9.22 1.23 0.86
N VAL A 60 8.83 2.34 0.25
CA VAL A 60 9.20 3.69 0.72
C VAL A 60 8.52 4.01 2.06
N VAL A 61 7.20 3.81 2.16
CA VAL A 61 6.45 4.11 3.39
C VAL A 61 6.87 3.18 4.53
N GLY A 62 7.08 1.89 4.25
CA GLY A 62 7.54 0.90 5.22
C GLY A 62 8.96 1.20 5.71
N GLY A 63 9.90 1.48 4.81
CA GLY A 63 11.29 1.82 5.17
C GLY A 63 11.39 3.09 6.01
N ALA A 64 10.66 4.14 5.62
CA ALA A 64 10.62 5.38 6.39
C ALA A 64 9.97 5.19 7.77
N SER A 65 8.87 4.44 7.83
CA SER A 65 8.14 4.16 9.08
C SER A 65 8.97 3.33 10.05
N PHE A 66 9.71 2.34 9.55
CA PHE A 66 10.64 1.54 10.35
C PHE A 66 11.73 2.42 10.96
N ALA A 67 12.42 3.23 10.15
CA ALA A 67 13.48 4.12 10.63
C ALA A 67 12.95 5.19 11.59
N ALA A 68 11.76 5.75 11.34
CA ALA A 68 11.13 6.70 12.26
C ALA A 68 10.71 6.04 13.58
N ASN A 69 10.27 4.78 13.57
CA ASN A 69 10.01 4.04 14.80
C ASN A 69 11.30 3.76 15.58
N GLN A 70 12.39 3.41 14.90
CA GLN A 70 13.71 3.28 15.53
C GLN A 70 14.18 4.61 16.15
N ALA A 71 13.98 5.74 15.46
CA ALA A 71 14.29 7.07 16.00
C ALA A 71 13.51 7.37 17.29
N ARG A 72 12.22 7.01 17.30
CA ARG A 72 11.34 7.14 18.47
C ARG A 72 11.87 6.34 19.66
N ILE A 73 12.22 5.07 19.45
CA ILE A 73 12.73 4.19 20.51
C ILE A 73 14.05 4.73 21.09
N LEU A 74 14.92 5.28 20.24
CA LEU A 74 16.28 5.67 20.64
C LEU A 74 16.38 7.07 21.24
N THR A 75 15.50 7.99 20.86
CA THR A 75 15.64 9.42 21.21
C THR A 75 14.35 10.10 21.61
N ASP A 76 13.20 9.40 21.52
CA ASP A 76 11.84 9.93 21.67
C ASP A 76 11.52 11.15 20.76
N ARG A 77 12.39 11.43 19.78
CA ARG A 77 12.23 12.53 18.83
C ARG A 77 11.65 12.00 17.52
N VAL A 78 10.39 12.33 17.27
CA VAL A 78 9.76 12.16 15.95
C VAL A 78 9.30 13.52 15.45
N GLY A 79 10.26 14.37 15.13
CA GLY A 79 10.02 15.67 14.52
C GLY A 79 10.00 15.62 12.99
N PHE A 80 9.63 16.74 12.36
CA PHE A 80 9.61 16.90 10.91
C PHE A 80 10.95 16.50 10.25
N ALA A 81 12.08 16.90 10.82
CA ALA A 81 13.40 16.59 10.27
C ALA A 81 13.69 15.07 10.23
N VAL A 82 13.26 14.31 11.24
CA VAL A 82 13.39 12.84 11.24
C VAL A 82 12.58 12.25 10.11
N ARG A 83 11.31 12.66 9.97
CA ARG A 83 10.42 12.18 8.90
C ARG A 83 10.97 12.50 7.52
N PHE A 84 11.49 13.71 7.33
CA PHE A 84 12.11 14.13 6.09
C PHE A 84 13.32 13.25 5.75
N VAL A 85 14.28 13.11 6.66
CA VAL A 85 15.49 12.30 6.44
C VAL A 85 15.16 10.83 6.18
N THR A 86 14.21 10.25 6.93
CA THR A 86 13.79 8.85 6.71
C THR A 86 13.01 8.69 5.40
N SER A 87 12.18 9.65 5.02
CA SER A 87 11.46 9.61 3.74
C SER A 87 12.39 9.72 2.53
N LEU A 88 13.42 10.57 2.62
CA LEU A 88 14.43 10.74 1.59
C LEU A 88 15.29 9.47 1.45
N GLY A 89 15.74 8.92 2.58
CA GLY A 89 16.50 7.66 2.59
C GLY A 89 15.71 6.51 2.02
N ALA A 90 14.45 6.35 2.45
CA ALA A 90 13.57 5.31 1.92
C ALA A 90 13.23 5.51 0.44
N GLY A 91 13.01 6.75 0.00
CA GLY A 91 12.77 7.07 -1.41
C GLY A 91 13.94 6.66 -2.30
N LEU A 92 15.17 6.99 -1.89
CA LEU A 92 16.38 6.59 -2.62
C LEU A 92 16.60 5.08 -2.61
N GLY A 93 16.38 4.42 -1.47
CA GLY A 93 16.48 2.96 -1.37
C GLY A 93 15.46 2.24 -2.25
N GLY A 94 14.20 2.69 -2.22
CA GLY A 94 13.14 2.19 -3.07
C GLY A 94 13.43 2.42 -4.55
N LEU A 95 13.91 3.60 -4.94
CA LEU A 95 14.24 3.91 -6.33
C LEU A 95 15.37 3.04 -6.87
N ILE A 96 16.49 2.97 -6.14
CA ILE A 96 17.69 2.23 -6.58
C ILE A 96 17.41 0.73 -6.71
N THR A 97 16.52 0.18 -5.89
CA THR A 97 16.14 -1.24 -5.99
C THR A 97 15.06 -1.49 -7.02
N MET A 98 13.95 -0.75 -6.98
CA MET A 98 12.78 -1.04 -7.82
C MET A 98 13.06 -0.75 -9.29
N LEU A 99 13.74 0.36 -9.61
CA LEU A 99 13.91 0.79 -10.99
C LEU A 99 14.65 -0.25 -11.86
N PRO A 100 15.86 -0.74 -11.51
CA PRO A 100 16.53 -1.74 -12.36
C PRO A 100 15.78 -3.07 -12.41
N LEU A 101 15.19 -3.51 -11.30
CA LEU A 101 14.52 -4.82 -11.20
C LEU A 101 13.19 -4.88 -11.96
N THR A 102 12.60 -3.73 -12.32
CA THR A 102 11.34 -3.69 -13.08
C THR A 102 11.54 -3.16 -14.50
N VAL A 103 12.41 -2.17 -14.70
CA VAL A 103 12.65 -1.58 -16.03
C VAL A 103 13.41 -2.54 -16.93
N TYR A 104 14.45 -3.22 -16.42
CA TYR A 104 15.24 -4.15 -17.23
C TYR A 104 14.39 -5.27 -17.87
N PRO A 105 13.56 -6.03 -17.12
CA PRO A 105 12.71 -7.04 -17.73
C PRO A 105 11.62 -6.44 -18.65
N ALA A 106 11.18 -5.20 -18.39
CA ALA A 106 10.18 -4.51 -19.21
C ALA A 106 10.72 -4.03 -20.58
N VAL A 107 12.03 -4.05 -20.83
CA VAL A 107 12.57 -3.66 -22.15
C VAL A 107 12.08 -4.60 -23.26
N ASN A 108 11.90 -5.88 -22.94
CA ASN A 108 11.53 -6.92 -23.90
C ASN A 108 10.00 -7.10 -24.06
N THR A 109 9.21 -6.31 -23.35
CA THR A 109 7.75 -6.35 -23.43
C THR A 109 7.27 -5.94 -24.83
N LYS A 110 6.23 -6.60 -25.34
CA LYS A 110 5.55 -6.19 -26.58
C LYS A 110 4.15 -5.67 -26.25
N LEU A 111 3.89 -4.40 -26.55
CA LEU A 111 2.57 -3.76 -26.43
C LEU A 111 1.97 -3.56 -27.83
N ALA A 112 0.64 -3.56 -27.97
CA ALA A 112 0.01 -3.28 -29.27
C ALA A 112 0.10 -1.80 -29.67
N ALA A 113 0.08 -0.91 -28.70
CA ALA A 113 0.25 0.53 -28.91
C ALA A 113 1.75 0.86 -29.09
N PRO A 114 2.10 1.93 -29.85
CA PRO A 114 3.47 2.41 -30.02
C PRO A 114 3.97 3.14 -28.75
N ILE A 115 3.90 2.48 -27.61
CA ILE A 115 4.30 2.99 -26.30
C ILE A 115 5.54 2.21 -25.86
N HIS A 116 6.58 2.92 -25.46
CA HIS A 116 7.79 2.30 -24.92
C HIS A 116 7.51 1.70 -23.52
N PRO A 117 7.55 0.36 -23.35
CA PRO A 117 7.15 -0.27 -22.10
C PRO A 117 8.09 0.11 -20.94
N ALA A 118 9.40 0.15 -21.21
CA ALA A 118 10.42 0.60 -20.26
C ALA A 118 10.15 2.03 -19.74
N LEU A 119 9.65 2.94 -20.58
CA LEU A 119 9.31 4.31 -20.18
C LEU A 119 8.09 4.31 -19.25
N THR A 120 7.03 3.58 -19.58
CA THR A 120 5.85 3.49 -18.69
C THR A 120 6.17 2.87 -17.34
N MET A 121 7.04 1.86 -17.33
CA MET A 121 7.52 1.23 -16.10
C MET A 121 8.36 2.21 -15.26
N ALA A 122 9.32 2.89 -15.89
CA ALA A 122 10.18 3.87 -15.21
C ALA A 122 9.36 5.02 -14.62
N LEU A 123 8.41 5.58 -15.37
CA LEU A 123 7.52 6.63 -14.89
C LEU A 123 6.64 6.15 -13.72
N THR A 124 6.14 4.91 -13.79
CA THR A 124 5.34 4.31 -12.70
C THR A 124 6.15 4.18 -11.42
N VAL A 125 7.38 3.65 -11.50
CA VAL A 125 8.27 3.53 -10.33
C VAL A 125 8.64 4.90 -9.78
N CYS A 126 9.06 5.84 -10.63
CA CYS A 126 9.43 7.19 -10.20
C CYS A 126 8.24 7.92 -9.54
N GLY A 127 7.06 7.87 -10.15
CA GLY A 127 5.84 8.45 -9.60
C GLY A 127 5.47 7.84 -8.24
N ALA A 128 5.56 6.52 -8.12
CA ALA A 128 5.27 5.79 -6.88
C ALA A 128 6.29 6.10 -5.77
N VAL A 129 7.57 6.23 -6.11
CA VAL A 129 8.61 6.62 -5.14
C VAL A 129 8.39 8.04 -4.63
N VAL A 130 8.10 8.99 -5.52
CA VAL A 130 7.85 10.39 -5.14
C VAL A 130 6.59 10.49 -4.27
N ALA A 131 5.48 9.89 -4.71
CA ALA A 131 4.26 9.85 -3.93
C ALA A 131 4.46 9.14 -2.57
N GLY A 132 5.20 8.04 -2.56
CA GLY A 132 5.54 7.28 -1.36
C GLY A 132 6.38 8.11 -0.37
N ALA A 133 7.34 8.89 -0.85
CA ALA A 133 8.16 9.76 -0.01
C ALA A 133 7.33 10.88 0.63
N VAL A 134 6.41 11.48 -0.13
CA VAL A 134 5.45 12.48 0.38
C VAL A 134 4.56 11.86 1.46
N LEU A 135 3.92 10.71 1.17
CA LEU A 135 3.08 10.00 2.13
C LEU A 135 3.87 9.59 3.38
N ALA A 136 5.09 9.08 3.21
CA ALA A 136 5.97 8.70 4.30
C ALA A 136 6.27 9.88 5.23
N ALA A 137 6.45 11.09 4.72
CA ALA A 137 6.69 12.28 5.53
C ALA A 137 5.50 12.61 6.46
N PHE A 138 4.27 12.19 6.12
CA PHE A 138 3.09 12.33 6.97
C PHE A 138 2.85 11.12 7.87
N ILE A 139 3.07 9.91 7.37
CA ILE A 139 2.75 8.66 8.06
C ILE A 139 3.82 8.29 9.09
N ALA A 140 5.10 8.50 8.75
CA ALA A 140 6.22 7.97 9.52
C ALA A 140 6.22 8.50 10.96
N GLY A 141 6.24 7.57 11.91
CA GLY A 141 6.24 7.88 13.33
C GLY A 141 4.89 8.32 13.90
N ASN A 142 3.79 8.14 13.14
CA ASN A 142 2.43 8.11 13.69
C ASN A 142 1.96 6.65 13.79
N PRO A 143 2.02 6.01 14.99
CA PRO A 143 1.72 4.57 15.12
C PRO A 143 0.37 4.13 14.52
N PRO A 144 -0.75 4.84 14.73
CA PRO A 144 -2.03 4.44 14.14
C PRO A 144 -2.01 4.36 12.60
N MET A 145 -1.34 5.32 11.96
CA MET A 145 -1.24 5.38 10.50
C MET A 145 -0.31 4.28 9.98
N THR A 146 0.83 4.06 10.63
CA THR A 146 1.76 2.98 10.24
C THR A 146 1.14 1.60 10.43
N THR A 147 0.35 1.42 11.47
CA THR A 147 -0.40 0.17 11.72
C THR A 147 -1.46 -0.06 10.64
N SER A 148 -2.16 1.00 10.21
CA SER A 148 -3.07 0.94 9.07
C SER A 148 -2.38 0.47 7.80
N VAL A 149 -1.25 1.08 7.42
CA VAL A 149 -0.47 0.63 6.27
C VAL A 149 -0.09 -0.85 6.37
N ALA A 150 0.36 -1.30 7.54
CA ALA A 150 0.74 -2.70 7.75
C ALA A 150 -0.43 -3.68 7.59
N PHE A 151 -1.60 -3.40 8.18
CA PHE A 151 -2.77 -4.27 8.07
C PHE A 151 -3.34 -4.32 6.65
N PHE A 152 -3.38 -3.18 5.95
CA PHE A 152 -3.81 -3.17 4.55
C PHE A 152 -2.80 -3.84 3.62
N ALA A 153 -1.50 -3.73 3.90
CA ALA A 153 -0.50 -4.47 3.16
C ALA A 153 -0.66 -5.97 3.35
N LEU A 154 -0.81 -6.44 4.60
CA LEU A 154 -1.10 -7.83 4.90
C LEU A 154 -2.39 -8.28 4.20
N GLY A 155 -3.46 -7.48 4.30
CA GLY A 155 -4.75 -7.74 3.66
C GLY A 155 -4.62 -7.87 2.14
N ALA A 156 -3.91 -6.95 1.47
CA ALA A 156 -3.69 -7.00 0.03
C ALA A 156 -2.92 -8.27 -0.39
N TRP A 157 -1.90 -8.68 0.38
CA TRP A 157 -1.18 -9.93 0.13
C TRP A 157 -2.02 -11.17 0.37
N VAL A 158 -2.85 -11.20 1.41
CA VAL A 158 -3.79 -12.31 1.67
C VAL A 158 -4.82 -12.41 0.55
N LEU A 159 -5.41 -11.29 0.14
CA LEU A 159 -6.37 -11.25 -0.98
C LEU A 159 -5.72 -11.74 -2.28
N ALA A 160 -4.47 -11.34 -2.55
CA ALA A 160 -3.72 -11.81 -3.70
C ALA A 160 -3.43 -13.32 -3.62
N ALA A 161 -2.98 -13.82 -2.47
CA ALA A 161 -2.72 -15.25 -2.28
C ALA A 161 -3.99 -16.11 -2.45
N VAL A 162 -5.12 -15.66 -1.90
CA VAL A 162 -6.41 -16.34 -2.06
C VAL A 162 -6.86 -16.31 -3.53
N SER A 163 -6.74 -15.17 -4.20
CA SER A 163 -7.11 -15.04 -5.62
C SER A 163 -6.25 -15.93 -6.51
N VAL A 164 -4.93 -15.96 -6.27
CA VAL A 164 -3.97 -16.83 -6.97
C VAL A 164 -4.32 -18.30 -6.72
N ALA A 165 -4.57 -18.72 -5.47
CA ALA A 165 -4.86 -20.10 -5.12
C ALA A 165 -6.11 -20.67 -5.83
N GLN A 166 -7.10 -19.83 -6.11
CA GLN A 166 -8.31 -20.23 -6.84
C GLN A 166 -8.07 -20.38 -8.35
N THR A 167 -7.06 -19.71 -8.90
CA THR A 167 -6.71 -19.76 -10.33
C THR A 167 -5.75 -20.88 -10.70
N VAL A 168 -5.34 -21.72 -9.74
CA VAL A 168 -4.54 -22.93 -9.98
C VAL A 168 -5.49 -24.11 -10.15
N PRO A 169 -5.80 -24.58 -11.37
CA PRO A 169 -6.44 -25.88 -11.51
C PRO A 169 -5.42 -26.96 -11.14
N LEU A 170 -5.88 -28.06 -10.53
CA LEU A 170 -5.17 -29.34 -10.42
C LEU A 170 -4.66 -29.91 -11.78
N ALA A 171 -4.83 -29.19 -12.89
CA ALA A 171 -4.61 -29.61 -14.27
C ALA A 171 -3.57 -28.75 -15.01
N GLY A 172 -2.41 -28.49 -14.40
CA GLY A 172 -1.17 -28.18 -15.14
C GLY A 172 -1.13 -26.91 -16.01
N ARG A 173 -2.05 -25.94 -15.82
CA ARG A 173 -1.93 -24.64 -16.50
C ARG A 173 -0.83 -23.81 -15.83
N LEU A 174 0.24 -23.55 -16.57
CA LEU A 174 1.39 -22.69 -16.19
C LEU A 174 1.05 -21.19 -16.13
N TYR A 175 -0.21 -20.79 -16.30
CA TYR A 175 -0.63 -19.39 -16.40
C TYR A 175 -1.74 -19.09 -15.40
N LEU A 176 -1.41 -18.32 -14.37
CA LEU A 176 -2.37 -17.73 -13.45
C LEU A 176 -2.89 -16.43 -14.05
N SER A 177 -4.21 -16.24 -13.99
CA SER A 177 -4.81 -14.95 -14.34
C SER A 177 -4.25 -13.87 -13.39
N PRO A 178 -3.86 -12.67 -13.88
CA PRO A 178 -3.25 -11.66 -13.02
C PRO A 178 -4.20 -11.24 -11.89
N ALA A 179 -3.83 -11.52 -10.63
CA ALA A 179 -4.62 -11.11 -9.48
C ALA A 179 -4.70 -9.57 -9.42
N ARG A 180 -5.88 -9.00 -9.24
CA ARG A 180 -6.06 -7.54 -9.15
C ARG A 180 -5.82 -7.07 -7.71
N LEU A 181 -5.08 -5.96 -7.56
CA LEU A 181 -4.70 -5.45 -6.24
C LEU A 181 -5.93 -5.11 -5.38
N GLY A 182 -6.09 -5.76 -4.22
CA GLY A 182 -7.19 -5.49 -3.29
C GLY A 182 -8.55 -6.05 -3.71
N VAL A 183 -8.61 -6.87 -4.77
CA VAL A 183 -9.85 -7.54 -5.19
C VAL A 183 -9.82 -9.00 -4.75
N LEU A 184 -10.96 -9.49 -4.29
CA LEU A 184 -11.17 -10.91 -4.03
C LEU A 184 -11.84 -11.58 -5.24
N ASP A 185 -11.05 -12.29 -6.05
CA ASP A 185 -11.53 -12.98 -7.25
C ASP A 185 -11.79 -14.47 -6.95
N ILE A 186 -12.94 -14.79 -6.32
CA ILE A 186 -13.38 -16.19 -6.03
C ILE A 186 -14.64 -16.55 -6.82
N GLU A 187 -14.58 -17.53 -7.71
CA GLU A 187 -15.70 -17.95 -8.60
C GLU A 187 -17.04 -18.18 -7.86
N ALA A 188 -17.01 -18.75 -6.64
CA ALA A 188 -18.18 -19.06 -5.82
C ALA A 188 -19.06 -17.86 -5.40
N LEU A 189 -18.58 -16.61 -5.48
CA LEU A 189 -19.32 -15.40 -5.07
C LEU A 189 -20.09 -14.71 -6.23
N GLN A 190 -20.41 -15.41 -7.31
CA GLN A 190 -21.22 -14.83 -8.40
C GLN A 190 -22.68 -14.74 -7.92
N PRO A 191 -23.40 -13.63 -8.12
CA PRO A 191 -23.16 -12.53 -9.08
C PRO A 191 -22.77 -11.16 -8.47
N ILE A 192 -22.25 -11.09 -7.24
CA ILE A 192 -22.02 -9.80 -6.55
C ILE A 192 -20.87 -9.01 -7.20
N PRO A 193 -20.93 -7.66 -7.35
CA PRO A 193 -19.85 -6.82 -7.88
C PRO A 193 -18.58 -6.78 -7.00
N ARG A 194 -17.79 -7.86 -7.00
CA ARG A 194 -16.68 -8.12 -6.06
C ARG A 194 -15.64 -7.00 -6.01
N ALA A 195 -15.19 -6.56 -7.19
CA ALA A 195 -14.06 -5.65 -7.32
C ALA A 195 -14.31 -4.25 -6.74
N SER A 196 -15.57 -3.81 -6.67
CA SER A 196 -15.90 -2.48 -6.14
C SER A 196 -16.10 -2.46 -4.63
N PHE A 197 -16.39 -3.61 -3.99
CA PHE A 197 -16.75 -3.65 -2.57
C PHE A 197 -15.70 -4.29 -1.66
N THR A 198 -14.79 -5.13 -2.15
CA THR A 198 -13.77 -5.77 -1.30
C THR A 198 -12.93 -4.76 -0.52
N LEU A 199 -12.36 -3.76 -1.21
CA LEU A 199 -11.53 -2.74 -0.57
C LEU A 199 -12.33 -1.83 0.37
N PRO A 200 -13.50 -1.28 0.01
CA PRO A 200 -14.31 -0.49 0.95
C PRO A 200 -14.71 -1.25 2.21
N VAL A 201 -15.12 -2.52 2.08
CA VAL A 201 -15.50 -3.34 3.25
C VAL A 201 -14.28 -3.57 4.14
N LEU A 202 -13.16 -3.97 3.55
CA LEU A 202 -11.90 -4.12 4.28
C LEU A 202 -11.52 -2.80 4.98
N ALA A 203 -11.77 -1.67 4.32
CA ALA A 203 -11.44 -0.37 4.86
C ALA A 203 -12.28 0.05 6.07
N VAL A 204 -13.58 -0.24 6.04
CA VAL A 204 -14.44 -0.03 7.19
C VAL A 204 -14.03 -0.93 8.35
N VAL A 205 -13.83 -2.23 8.11
CA VAL A 205 -13.51 -3.21 9.16
C VAL A 205 -12.16 -2.91 9.82
N LEU A 206 -11.09 -2.79 9.02
CA LEU A 206 -9.76 -2.48 9.55
C LEU A 206 -9.71 -1.07 10.13
N GLY A 207 -10.38 -0.10 9.49
CA GLY A 207 -10.48 1.27 9.97
C GLY A 207 -11.06 1.35 11.38
N ILE A 208 -12.20 0.69 11.62
CA ILE A 208 -12.84 0.62 12.94
C ILE A 208 -11.89 -0.01 13.97
N ALA A 209 -11.33 -1.18 13.67
CA ALA A 209 -10.46 -1.90 14.60
C ALA A 209 -9.23 -1.07 15.01
N ILE A 210 -8.58 -0.44 14.03
CA ILE A 210 -7.37 0.36 14.25
C ILE A 210 -7.70 1.66 14.98
N ALA A 211 -8.80 2.33 14.62
CA ALA A 211 -9.22 3.55 15.29
C ALA A 211 -9.61 3.30 16.74
N LEU A 212 -10.32 2.21 17.03
CA LEU A 212 -10.64 1.81 18.41
C LEU A 212 -9.37 1.52 19.20
N ALA A 213 -8.45 0.70 18.67
CA ALA A 213 -7.18 0.40 19.32
C ALA A 213 -6.36 1.68 19.59
N ALA A 214 -6.29 2.60 18.62
CA ALA A 214 -5.60 3.87 18.76
C ALA A 214 -6.27 4.80 19.78
N ARG A 215 -7.62 4.82 19.81
CA ARG A 215 -8.39 5.63 20.76
C ARG A 215 -8.22 5.12 22.19
N LEU A 216 -8.29 3.81 22.39
CA LEU A 216 -8.04 3.14 23.67
C LEU A 216 -6.58 3.33 24.14
N GLY A 217 -5.65 3.41 23.20
CA GLY A 217 -4.24 3.74 23.47
C GLY A 217 -3.94 5.22 23.70
N GLY A 218 -4.96 6.07 23.89
CA GLY A 218 -4.79 7.49 24.23
C GLY A 218 -4.23 8.38 23.11
N ARG A 219 -4.33 7.96 21.83
CA ARG A 219 -3.79 8.73 20.70
C ARG A 219 -4.64 9.97 20.39
N GLY A 220 -4.00 10.97 19.77
CA GLY A 220 -4.65 12.23 19.41
C GLY A 220 -5.77 12.03 18.39
N ARG A 221 -6.85 12.81 18.51
CA ARG A 221 -8.07 12.66 17.69
C ARG A 221 -7.79 12.68 16.18
N ILE A 222 -6.98 13.62 15.72
CA ILE A 222 -6.63 13.75 14.30
C ILE A 222 -5.87 12.52 13.79
N GLN A 223 -4.94 11.95 14.58
CA GLN A 223 -4.20 10.74 14.21
C GLN A 223 -5.12 9.52 14.11
N VAL A 224 -6.10 9.41 15.02
CA VAL A 224 -7.11 8.35 14.99
C VAL A 224 -7.99 8.49 13.76
N ALA A 225 -8.50 9.70 13.47
CA ALA A 225 -9.38 9.96 12.33
C ALA A 225 -8.70 9.60 11.00
N LEU A 226 -7.45 10.02 10.80
CA LEU A 226 -6.71 9.79 9.56
C LEU A 226 -6.21 8.34 9.39
N SER A 227 -6.16 7.54 10.46
CA SER A 227 -5.67 6.16 10.40
C SER A 227 -6.52 5.27 9.47
N GLY A 228 -7.83 5.51 9.39
CA GLY A 228 -8.75 4.74 8.54
C GLY A 228 -8.49 4.89 7.04
N ALA A 229 -8.07 6.08 6.58
CA ALA A 229 -7.78 6.33 5.18
C ALA A 229 -6.35 5.98 4.77
N THR A 230 -5.41 5.85 5.71
CA THR A 230 -3.98 5.75 5.36
C THR A 230 -3.64 4.50 4.54
N GLY A 231 -4.12 3.33 4.95
CA GLY A 231 -3.93 2.08 4.21
C GLY A 231 -4.59 2.09 2.82
N PRO A 232 -5.91 2.39 2.70
CA PRO A 232 -6.60 2.49 1.42
C PRO A 232 -5.97 3.53 0.49
N LEU A 233 -5.51 4.67 1.04
CA LEU A 233 -4.90 5.74 0.25
C LEU A 233 -3.67 5.24 -0.50
N LEU A 234 -2.88 4.36 0.10
CA LEU A 234 -1.69 3.81 -0.54
C LEU A 234 -2.07 2.92 -1.75
N ILE A 235 -3.16 2.15 -1.64
CA ILE A 235 -3.71 1.35 -2.74
C ILE A 235 -4.33 2.25 -3.81
N ALA A 236 -5.08 3.28 -3.41
CA ALA A 236 -5.69 4.27 -4.29
C ALA A 236 -4.63 5.01 -5.12
N VAL A 237 -3.53 5.44 -4.49
CA VAL A 237 -2.42 6.10 -5.19
C VAL A 237 -1.75 5.15 -6.20
N ALA A 238 -1.59 3.86 -5.87
CA ALA A 238 -1.08 2.88 -6.83
C ALA A 238 -1.96 2.80 -8.09
N TYR A 239 -3.28 2.73 -7.90
CA TYR A 239 -4.27 2.75 -8.98
C TYR A 239 -4.28 4.05 -9.78
N LEU A 240 -4.06 5.20 -9.12
CA LEU A 240 -3.98 6.50 -9.78
C LEU A 240 -2.75 6.62 -10.67
N ILE A 241 -1.61 6.07 -10.23
CA ILE A 241 -0.35 6.09 -10.98
C ILE A 241 -0.44 5.17 -12.21
N SER A 242 -1.02 3.98 -12.07
CA SER A 242 -1.16 3.03 -13.18
C SER A 242 -2.27 3.38 -14.17
N GLY A 243 -3.24 4.19 -13.74
CA GLY A 243 -4.42 4.56 -14.51
C GLY A 243 -5.54 3.49 -14.50
N PRO A 244 -6.76 3.87 -14.95
CA PRO A 244 -7.96 3.04 -14.87
C PRO A 244 -8.10 1.96 -15.97
N GLY A 245 -7.16 1.87 -16.92
CA GLY A 245 -7.26 1.01 -18.10
C GLY A 245 -7.76 1.76 -19.34
N VAL A 246 -7.46 1.26 -20.54
CA VAL A 246 -7.68 1.98 -21.82
C VAL A 246 -8.95 1.51 -22.55
N ILE A 247 -9.46 0.31 -22.25
CA ILE A 247 -10.52 -0.31 -23.07
C ILE A 247 -11.91 -0.08 -22.46
N ARG A 248 -12.69 0.82 -23.08
CA ARG A 248 -14.15 0.89 -22.86
C ARG A 248 -14.78 -0.42 -23.34
N GLY A 249 -15.40 -1.17 -22.44
CA GLY A 249 -16.15 -2.39 -22.76
C GLY A 249 -15.62 -3.68 -22.11
N VAL A 250 -14.40 -3.66 -21.55
CA VAL A 250 -13.87 -4.76 -20.72
C VAL A 250 -13.66 -4.23 -19.29
N PRO A 251 -14.59 -4.49 -18.35
CA PRO A 251 -14.69 -3.79 -17.06
C PRO A 251 -13.60 -4.13 -16.01
N ASP A 252 -12.50 -4.78 -16.39
CA ASP A 252 -11.65 -5.48 -15.42
C ASP A 252 -10.82 -4.60 -14.49
N GLN A 253 -10.47 -3.36 -14.87
CA GLN A 253 -9.64 -2.47 -14.04
C GLN A 253 -10.37 -1.25 -13.45
N ALA A 254 -11.47 -0.80 -14.08
CA ALA A 254 -12.23 0.36 -13.62
C ALA A 254 -12.94 0.13 -12.28
N ALA A 255 -13.49 -1.07 -12.08
CA ALA A 255 -14.16 -1.43 -10.83
C ALA A 255 -13.22 -1.44 -9.61
N PRO A 256 -12.02 -2.06 -9.65
CA PRO A 256 -11.03 -1.96 -8.57
C PRO A 256 -10.53 -0.53 -8.35
N TYR A 257 -10.31 0.23 -9.43
CA TYR A 257 -9.89 1.63 -9.34
C TYR A 257 -10.89 2.46 -8.52
N LEU A 258 -12.18 2.35 -8.85
CA LEU A 258 -13.24 3.04 -8.10
C LEU A 258 -13.37 2.49 -6.67
N GLY A 259 -13.28 1.17 -6.49
CA GLY A 259 -13.29 0.54 -5.17
C GLY A 259 -12.19 1.08 -4.26
N ALA A 260 -10.98 1.28 -4.78
CA ALA A 260 -9.87 1.86 -4.04
C ALA A 260 -10.12 3.31 -3.62
N MET A 261 -10.68 4.15 -4.52
CA MET A 261 -11.04 5.54 -4.20
C MET A 261 -12.14 5.61 -3.14
N ILE A 262 -13.19 4.80 -3.28
CA ILE A 262 -14.28 4.71 -2.31
C ILE A 262 -13.74 4.22 -0.96
N ALA A 263 -12.79 3.28 -0.95
CA ALA A 263 -12.21 2.76 0.28
C ALA A 263 -11.49 3.83 1.13
N VAL A 264 -10.89 4.85 0.49
CA VAL A 264 -10.31 5.99 1.22
C VAL A 264 -11.39 6.73 2.01
N VAL A 265 -12.50 7.07 1.36
CA VAL A 265 -13.62 7.79 1.99
C VAL A 265 -14.33 6.90 3.02
N ALA A 266 -14.59 5.64 2.67
CA ALA A 266 -15.24 4.66 3.52
C ALA A 266 -14.42 4.35 4.79
N GLY A 267 -13.08 4.38 4.70
CA GLY A 267 -12.21 4.25 5.86
C GLY A 267 -12.24 5.49 6.77
N LEU A 268 -12.32 6.70 6.21
CA LEU A 268 -12.34 7.96 6.97
C LEU A 268 -13.58 8.15 7.84
N ILE A 269 -14.76 7.76 7.34
CA ILE A 269 -16.04 7.99 8.02
C ILE A 269 -16.08 7.34 9.42
N PRO A 270 -15.93 6.01 9.57
CA PRO A 270 -16.03 5.36 10.87
C PRO A 270 -14.90 5.79 11.81
N THR A 271 -13.69 6.03 11.30
CA THR A 271 -12.56 6.44 12.13
C THR A 271 -12.69 7.88 12.62
N ALA A 272 -13.28 8.78 11.83
CA ALA A 272 -13.64 10.12 12.29
C ALA A 272 -14.68 10.06 13.41
N ILE A 273 -15.72 9.24 13.26
CA ILE A 273 -16.73 9.04 14.31
C ILE A 273 -16.07 8.57 15.61
N ILE A 274 -15.21 7.54 15.55
CA ILE A 274 -14.47 7.01 16.71
C ILE A 274 -13.54 8.06 17.34
N ALA A 275 -12.87 8.87 16.51
CA ALA A 275 -11.96 9.89 16.98
C ALA A 275 -12.65 11.00 17.79
N PHE A 276 -13.85 11.39 17.39
CA PHE A 276 -14.59 12.52 17.97
C PHE A 276 -15.68 12.12 18.96
N LEU A 277 -15.91 10.82 19.17
CA LEU A 277 -16.79 10.34 20.23
C LEU A 277 -16.33 10.85 21.62
N PRO A 278 -17.24 11.47 22.40
CA PRO A 278 -16.95 11.85 23.78
C PRO A 278 -16.61 10.61 24.60
N ILE A 279 -15.46 10.61 25.25
CA ILE A 279 -15.17 9.60 26.28
C ILE A 279 -15.94 10.05 27.52
N GLY A 280 -16.89 9.24 27.97
CA GLY A 280 -17.63 9.49 29.22
C GLY A 280 -16.67 9.69 30.40
N PRO A 281 -17.08 10.43 31.44
CA PRO A 281 -16.18 10.90 32.49
C PRO A 281 -15.45 9.74 33.17
N SER A 282 -14.14 9.62 32.91
CA SER A 282 -13.27 8.67 33.58
C SER A 282 -13.06 9.10 35.03
N ARG A 283 -13.85 8.51 35.94
CA ARG A 283 -13.55 8.15 37.35
C ARG A 283 -12.35 8.88 38.00
N GLN A 284 -12.41 10.21 38.12
CA GLN A 284 -11.47 11.01 38.92
C GLN A 284 -11.89 11.15 40.39
N ARG A 285 -12.98 10.49 40.82
CA ARG A 285 -13.61 10.69 42.13
C ARG A 285 -13.47 9.48 43.06
N GLN A 286 -12.26 8.95 43.24
CA GLN A 286 -12.00 7.99 44.33
C GLN A 286 -10.69 8.22 45.11
N VAL A 287 -9.81 9.11 44.67
CA VAL A 287 -8.62 9.49 45.46
C VAL A 287 -8.91 10.64 46.44
N ASN A 288 -9.99 11.40 46.24
CA ASN A 288 -10.37 12.52 47.11
C ASN A 288 -11.44 12.16 48.17
N LEU A 289 -11.72 10.86 48.43
CA LEU A 289 -12.69 10.43 49.44
C LEU A 289 -12.06 9.66 50.61
N SER A 290 -10.73 9.67 50.72
CA SER A 290 -9.99 9.07 51.85
C SER A 290 -9.09 10.08 52.58
N ALA A 291 -9.36 11.38 52.43
CA ALA A 291 -8.81 12.45 53.25
C ALA A 291 -9.92 12.97 54.17
#